data_AF-A0A964YNI0-F1
#
_entry.id   AF-A0A964YNI0-F1
#
_cell.length_a   1.000
_cell.length_b   1.000
_cell.length_c   1.000
_cell.angle_alpha   90.00
_cell.angle_beta   90.00
_cell.angle_gamma   90.00
#
_symmetry.space_group_name_H-M   'P 1'
#
loop_
_entity.id
_entity.type
_entity.pdbx_description
1 polymer ?
#
loop_
_entity_poly.entity_id
_entity_poly.type
_entity_poly.pdbx_seq_one_letter_code
_entity_poly.pdbx_strand_id
1 'polypeptide(L)'
;MQNSLLDALNWRYATKRFDPSQKIPEETFERLLESIRLTPSSYGMQPLKILNIANQELRENIKPIAWNQQQVVDASHLLVFCYQTNPGEQEVKEHVER
;
A
#
# COMPACT_ATOMS: atom_id res chain seq x y z
N MET A 1 24.70 -7.12 -7.61
CA MET A 1 24.81 -7.92 -6.37
C MET A 1 23.41 -8.28 -5.95
N GLN A 2 23.13 -9.56 -5.74
CA GLN A 2 21.82 -10.02 -5.29
C GLN A 2 21.82 -9.91 -3.77
N ASN A 3 21.18 -8.86 -3.25
CA ASN A 3 21.01 -8.70 -1.80
C ASN A 3 20.07 -9.82 -1.30
N SER A 4 20.39 -10.44 -0.17
CA SER A 4 19.48 -11.39 0.44
C SER A 4 18.21 -10.67 0.91
N LEU A 5 17.13 -11.43 1.16
CA LEU A 5 15.91 -10.86 1.73
C LEU A 5 16.20 -10.09 3.03
N LEU A 6 17.05 -10.64 3.90
CA LEU A 6 17.41 -10.00 5.16
C LEU A 6 18.20 -8.70 4.96
N ASP A 7 19.09 -8.64 3.98
CA ASP A 7 19.83 -7.41 3.66
C ASP A 7 18.88 -6.31 3.18
N ALA A 8 17.92 -6.66 2.32
CA ALA A 8 16.92 -5.71 1.84
C ALA A 8 16.02 -5.18 2.97
N LEU A 9 15.60 -6.06 3.89
CA LEU A 9 14.78 -5.69 5.04
C LEU A 9 15.53 -4.79 6.03
N ASN A 10 16.82 -5.04 6.24
CA ASN A 10 17.69 -4.21 7.11
C ASN A 10 18.03 -2.85 6.49
N TRP A 11 18.17 -2.78 5.16
CA TRP A 11 18.46 -1.52 4.46
C TRP A 11 17.27 -0.53 4.42
N ARG A 12 16.04 -1.02 4.62
CA ARG A 12 14.82 -0.20 4.51
C ARG A 12 14.84 0.98 5.48
N TYR A 13 14.50 2.16 4.96
CA TYR A 13 14.23 3.38 5.74
C TYR A 13 13.02 4.14 5.18
N ALA A 14 12.58 5.19 5.89
CA ALA A 14 11.46 6.03 5.46
C ALA A 14 11.93 7.10 4.45
N THR A 15 11.76 6.84 3.16
CA THR A 15 12.00 7.82 2.09
C THR A 15 10.95 8.94 2.12
N LYS A 16 11.39 10.20 2.11
CA LYS A 16 10.51 11.39 2.19
C LYS A 16 10.57 12.29 0.97
N ARG A 17 11.42 12.00 0.00
CA ARG A 17 11.57 12.75 -1.25
C ARG A 17 11.59 11.77 -2.40
N PHE A 18 10.79 12.07 -3.42
CA PHE A 18 10.63 11.22 -4.60
C PHE A 18 10.86 12.07 -5.85
N ASP A 19 11.33 11.43 -6.92
CA ASP A 19 11.37 12.04 -8.24
C ASP A 19 10.01 11.84 -8.92
N PRO A 20 9.21 12.89 -9.13
CA PRO A 20 7.86 12.76 -9.70
C PRO A 20 7.86 12.31 -11.17
N SER A 21 9.00 12.43 -11.87
CA SER A 21 9.16 11.99 -13.25
C SER A 21 9.36 10.47 -13.38
N GLN A 22 9.67 9.79 -12.27
CA GLN A 22 9.90 8.35 -12.26
C GLN A 22 8.71 7.59 -11.68
N LYS A 23 8.32 6.53 -12.38
CA LYS A 23 7.25 5.61 -11.97
C LYS A 23 7.79 4.19 -11.84
N ILE A 24 7.25 3.47 -10.86
CA ILE A 24 7.50 2.04 -10.72
C ILE A 24 6.82 1.34 -11.91
N PRO A 25 7.49 0.42 -12.62
CA PRO A 25 6.87 -0.36 -13.68
C PRO A 25 5.66 -1.16 -13.18
N GLU A 26 4.62 -1.26 -14.01
CA GLU A 26 3.34 -1.88 -13.62
C GLU A 26 3.52 -3.30 -13.07
N GLU A 27 4.26 -4.17 -13.77
CA GLU A 27 4.53 -5.54 -13.33
C GLU A 27 5.17 -5.60 -11.94
N THR A 28 6.08 -4.67 -11.64
CA THR A 28 6.72 -4.60 -10.33
C THR A 28 5.71 -4.15 -9.27
N PHE A 29 4.86 -3.18 -9.60
CA PHE A 29 3.82 -2.70 -8.71
C PHE A 29 2.76 -3.77 -8.41
N GLU A 30 2.31 -4.52 -9.41
CA GLU A 30 1.40 -5.66 -9.25
C GLU A 30 1.99 -6.72 -8.32
N ARG A 31 3.28 -7.06 -8.48
CA ARG A 31 3.99 -7.98 -7.59
C ARG A 31 4.05 -7.48 -6.14
N LEU A 32 4.18 -6.17 -5.94
CA LEU A 32 4.12 -5.57 -4.60
C LEU A 32 2.72 -5.70 -4.00
N LEU A 33 1.66 -5.39 -4.77
CA LEU A 33 0.28 -5.53 -4.31
C LEU A 33 -0.05 -6.98 -3.95
N GLU A 34 0.37 -7.93 -4.78
CA GLU A 34 0.17 -9.35 -4.52
C GLU A 34 0.92 -9.83 -3.27
N SER A 35 2.14 -9.33 -3.05
CA SER A 35 2.90 -9.61 -1.83
C SER A 35 2.18 -9.09 -0.58
N ILE A 36 1.52 -7.93 -0.65
CA ILE A 36 0.71 -7.41 0.45
C ILE A 36 -0.52 -8.30 0.67
N ARG A 37 -1.21 -8.72 -0.39
CA ARG A 37 -2.39 -9.60 -0.30
C ARG A 37 -2.07 -10.93 0.37
N LEU A 38 -0.88 -11.48 0.11
CA LEU A 38 -0.42 -12.75 0.67
C LEU A 38 0.20 -12.63 2.07
N THR A 39 0.25 -11.43 2.66
CA THR A 39 0.74 -11.25 4.03
C THR A 39 -0.21 -11.95 5.01
N PRO A 40 0.32 -12.70 6.01
CA PRO A 40 -0.53 -13.39 6.98
C PRO A 40 -1.40 -12.39 7.76
N SER A 41 -2.64 -12.79 8.01
CA SER A 41 -3.60 -12.06 8.82
C SER A 41 -4.25 -13.00 9.84
N SER A 42 -4.82 -12.45 10.91
CA SER A 42 -5.47 -13.26 11.95
C SER A 42 -6.56 -14.13 11.34
N TYR A 43 -6.54 -15.43 11.64
CA TYR A 43 -7.41 -16.46 11.05
C TYR A 43 -7.40 -16.52 9.50
N GLY A 44 -6.43 -15.89 8.84
CA GLY A 44 -6.40 -15.77 7.38
C GLY A 44 -7.50 -14.87 6.81
N MET A 45 -8.11 -14.00 7.62
CA MET A 45 -9.30 -13.19 7.29
C MET A 45 -9.09 -12.11 6.22
N GLN A 46 -7.83 -11.77 5.88
CA GLN A 46 -7.47 -10.74 4.90
C GLN A 46 -8.33 -9.43 4.99
N PRO A 47 -8.49 -8.82 6.18
CA PRO A 47 -9.42 -7.70 6.41
C PRO A 47 -8.94 -6.36 5.82
N LEU A 48 -7.83 -6.37 5.08
CA LEU A 48 -7.19 -5.18 4.55
C LEU A 48 -7.74 -4.85 3.17
N LYS A 49 -8.24 -3.62 3.00
CA LYS A 49 -8.56 -3.03 1.70
C LYS A 49 -7.53 -1.98 1.37
N ILE A 50 -6.91 -2.09 0.20
CA ILE A 50 -5.90 -1.14 -0.27
C ILE A 50 -6.52 -0.27 -1.37
N LEU A 51 -6.44 1.04 -1.20
CA LEU A 51 -6.82 2.01 -2.22
C LEU A 51 -5.56 2.58 -2.85
N ASN A 52 -5.35 2.31 -4.14
CA ASN A 52 -4.34 3.02 -4.93
C ASN A 52 -4.95 4.33 -5.43
N ILE A 53 -4.52 5.45 -4.85
CA ILE A 53 -5.01 6.77 -5.24
C ILE A 53 -4.22 7.21 -6.47
N ALA A 54 -4.63 6.84 -7.68
CA ALA A 54 -3.89 7.18 -8.90
C ALA A 54 -4.08 8.63 -9.36
N ASN A 55 -5.20 9.27 -9.00
CA ASN A 55 -5.53 10.62 -9.44
C ASN A 55 -4.66 11.69 -8.74
N GLN A 56 -3.94 12.47 -9.53
CA GLN A 56 -3.00 13.48 -9.02
C GLN A 56 -3.69 14.66 -8.32
N GLU A 57 -4.81 15.14 -8.86
CA GLU A 57 -5.60 16.23 -8.26
C GLU A 57 -6.13 15.82 -6.88
N LEU A 58 -6.60 14.57 -6.74
CA LEU A 58 -7.01 14.02 -5.47
C LEU A 58 -5.84 13.93 -4.47
N ARG A 59 -4.62 13.59 -4.92
CA ARG A 59 -3.43 13.61 -4.05
C ARG A 59 -3.09 15.02 -3.57
N GLU A 60 -3.20 16.03 -4.43
CA GLU A 60 -3.01 17.43 -4.03
C GLU A 60 -4.05 17.86 -2.98
N ASN A 61 -5.29 17.42 -3.11
CA ASN A 61 -6.34 17.65 -2.11
C ASN A 61 -6.07 16.90 -0.79
N ILE A 62 -5.40 15.75 -0.83
CA ILE A 62 -5.01 14.99 0.38
C ILE A 62 -3.82 15.63 1.09
N LYS A 63 -2.86 16.20 0.35
CA LYS A 63 -1.63 16.80 0.90
C LYS A 63 -1.83 17.68 2.14
N PRO A 64 -2.79 18.64 2.19
CA PRO A 64 -3.01 19.45 3.39
C PRO A 64 -3.51 18.64 4.60
N ILE A 65 -4.31 17.59 4.37
CA ILE A 65 -4.80 16.67 5.42
C ILE A 65 -3.63 15.84 5.97
N ALA A 66 -2.67 15.50 5.11
CA ALA A 66 -1.45 14.80 5.43
C ALA A 66 -0.30 15.72 5.90
N TRP A 67 -0.63 16.87 6.53
CA TRP A 67 0.34 17.85 7.05
C TRP A 67 1.31 18.42 6.00
N ASN A 68 0.81 18.69 4.80
CA ASN A 68 1.58 19.27 3.69
C ASN A 68 2.81 18.44 3.27
N GLN A 69 2.78 17.14 3.51
CA GLN A 69 3.87 16.24 3.14
C GLN A 69 3.92 16.02 1.63
N GLN A 70 4.95 16.57 0.98
CA GLN A 70 5.06 16.57 -0.48
C GLN A 70 5.16 15.15 -1.08
N GLN A 71 5.67 14.18 -0.35
CA GLN A 71 5.72 12.79 -0.80
C GLN A 71 4.35 12.16 -1.12
N VAL A 72 3.25 12.71 -0.59
CA VAL A 72 1.88 12.29 -0.92
C VAL A 72 1.58 12.51 -2.41
N VAL A 73 2.19 13.53 -2.99
CA VAL A 73 1.98 13.97 -4.38
C VAL A 73 3.07 13.41 -5.28
N ASP A 74 4.33 13.49 -4.85
CA ASP A 74 5.49 13.18 -5.70
C ASP A 74 5.73 11.67 -5.87
N ALA A 75 5.28 10.84 -4.93
CA ALA A 75 5.49 9.40 -5.01
C ALA A 75 4.85 8.78 -6.27
N SER A 76 5.45 7.71 -6.79
CA SER A 76 4.89 6.95 -7.92
C SER A 76 3.45 6.53 -7.63
N HIS A 77 3.23 5.91 -6.46
CA HIS A 77 1.95 5.39 -6.02
C HIS A 77 1.66 5.86 -4.58
N LEU A 78 0.40 6.20 -4.31
CA LEU A 78 -0.08 6.48 -2.96
C LEU A 78 -1.09 5.40 -2.57
N LEU A 79 -0.72 4.57 -1.59
CA LEU A 79 -1.58 3.51 -1.08
C LEU A 79 -2.20 3.95 0.25
N VAL A 80 -3.53 3.89 0.34
CA VAL A 80 -4.26 4.04 1.60
C VAL A 80 -4.69 2.66 2.07
N PHE A 81 -4.23 2.29 3.26
CA PHE A 81 -4.56 1.03 3.92
C PHE A 81 -5.81 1.25 4.77
N CYS A 82 -6.89 0.59 4.42
CA CYS A 82 -8.14 0.60 5.15
C CYS A 82 -8.32 -0.76 5.84
N TYR A 83 -8.71 -0.75 7.10
CA TYR A 83 -8.94 -1.96 7.87
C TYR A 83 -10.38 -2.02 8.36
N GLN A 84 -11.02 -3.17 8.21
CA GLN A 84 -12.33 -3.41 8.80
C GLN A 84 -12.21 -3.74 10.29
N THR A 85 -12.58 -2.79 11.15
CA THR A 85 -12.37 -2.88 12.60
C THR A 85 -13.30 -3.84 13.31
N ASN A 86 -14.53 -4.01 12.82
CA ASN A 86 -15.55 -4.87 13.43
C ASN A 86 -16.23 -5.73 12.35
N PRO A 87 -15.57 -6.82 11.88
CA PRO A 87 -16.21 -7.75 10.97
C PRO A 87 -17.34 -8.49 11.71
N GLY A 88 -18.55 -8.42 11.16
CA GLY A 88 -19.70 -9.18 11.63
C GLY A 88 -19.77 -10.57 10.99
N GLU A 89 -20.85 -11.28 11.27
CA GLU A 89 -21.08 -12.63 10.73
C GLU A 89 -21.12 -12.63 9.20
N GLN A 90 -21.64 -11.57 8.59
CA GLN A 90 -21.74 -11.46 7.14
C GLN A 90 -20.37 -11.40 6.48
N GLU A 91 -19.46 -10.57 6.98
CA GLU A 91 -18.13 -10.39 6.37
C GLU A 91 -17.25 -11.62 6.58
N VAL A 92 -17.47 -12.37 7.66
CA VAL A 92 -16.87 -13.69 7.84
C VAL A 92 -17.38 -14.68 6.79
N LYS A 93 -18.69 -14.74 6.56
CA LYS A 93 -19.28 -15.61 5.53
C LYS A 93 -18.75 -15.26 4.13
N GLU A 94 -18.78 -13.99 3.77
CA GLU A 94 -18.26 -13.51 2.48
C GLU A 94 -16.79 -13.86 2.27
N HIS A 95 -15.96 -13.80 3.33
CA HIS A 95 -14.55 -14.18 3.24
C HIS A 95 -14.34 -15.68 3.05
N VAL A 96 -15.12 -16.51 3.75
CA VAL A 96 -15.02 -17.98 3.68
C VAL A 96 -15.52 -18.54 2.34
N GLU A 97 -16.50 -17.89 1.72
CA GLU A 97 -17.10 -18.33 0.45
C GLU A 97 -16.32 -17.89 -0.81
N ARG A 98 -15.26 -17.09 -0.62
CA ARG A 98 -14.47 -16.49 -1.71
C ARG A 98 -13.41 -17.43 -2.27
#